data_AF-A4G736-F1
#
_entry.id   AF-A4G736-F1
#
_cell.length_a   1.000
_cell.length_b   1.000
_cell.length_c   1.000
_cell.angle_alpha   90.00
_cell.angle_beta   90.00
_cell.angle_gamma   90.00
#
_symmetry.space_group_name_H-M   'P 1'
#
loop_
_entity.id
_entity.type
_entity.pdbx_description
1 polymer ?
#
loop_
_entity_poly.entity_id
_entity_poly.type
_entity_poly.pdbx_seq_one_letter_code
_entity_poly.pdbx_strand_id
1 'polypeptide(L)'
;MRLIILCLAALVLLIQFPLWLGKGGWLRVWDLDQQVIAAQKKNDELRARNAKLNSEVQDLKEGTGAVEERARYELGMIKENEIFVQVLDPNKKSSFVSIPPPKIEPKEKR
;
A
#
# COMPACT_ATOMS: atom_id res chain seq x y z
N MET A 1 -28.95 -59.02 33.80
CA MET A 1 -29.35 -57.60 33.98
C MET A 1 -28.20 -56.59 33.84
N ARG A 2 -27.02 -56.77 34.47
CA ARG A 2 -25.90 -55.79 34.39
C ARG A 2 -25.22 -55.69 33.00
N LEU A 3 -25.20 -56.78 32.21
CA LEU A 3 -24.56 -56.81 30.89
C LEU A 3 -25.23 -55.87 29.87
N ILE A 4 -26.55 -55.73 29.93
CA ILE A 4 -27.30 -54.85 29.02
C ILE A 4 -26.91 -53.39 29.26
N ILE A 5 -26.72 -53.00 30.53
CA ILE A 5 -26.28 -51.65 30.90
C ILE A 5 -24.85 -51.39 30.40
N LEU A 6 -23.94 -52.36 30.53
CA LEU A 6 -22.59 -52.24 29.98
C LEU A 6 -22.60 -52.09 28.45
N CYS A 7 -23.41 -52.88 27.76
CA CYS A 7 -23.58 -52.78 26.31
C CYS A 7 -24.16 -51.42 25.90
N LEU A 8 -25.19 -50.94 26.61
CA LEU A 8 -25.80 -49.64 26.36
C LEU A 8 -24.82 -48.49 26.64
N ALA A 9 -24.06 -48.58 27.72
CA ALA A 9 -23.01 -47.60 28.06
C ALA A 9 -21.91 -47.58 26.99
N ALA A 10 -21.47 -48.73 26.51
CA ALA A 10 -20.50 -48.84 25.42
C ALA A 10 -21.05 -48.21 24.12
N LEU A 11 -22.33 -48.45 23.79
CA LEU A 11 -22.97 -47.84 22.62
C LEU A 11 -23.06 -46.32 22.75
N VAL A 12 -23.42 -45.79 23.93
CA VAL A 12 -23.45 -44.35 24.20
C VAL A 12 -22.05 -43.74 24.09
N LEU A 13 -21.02 -44.40 24.64
CA LEU A 13 -19.63 -43.96 24.51
C LEU A 13 -19.20 -43.89 23.04
N LEU A 14 -19.51 -44.94 22.28
CA LEU A 14 -19.15 -45.08 20.87
C LEU A 14 -19.81 -44.01 19.99
N ILE A 15 -20.97 -43.48 20.40
CA ILE A 15 -21.65 -42.35 19.73
C ILE A 15 -21.12 -40.99 20.21
N GLN A 16 -20.78 -40.86 21.50
CA GLN A 16 -20.25 -39.61 22.05
C GLN A 16 -18.84 -39.28 21.55
N PHE A 17 -17.95 -40.28 21.46
CA PHE A 17 -16.60 -40.09 20.93
C PHE A 17 -16.55 -39.42 19.55
N PRO A 18 -17.28 -39.90 18.51
CA PRO A 18 -17.31 -39.26 17.21
C PRO A 18 -18.15 -37.99 17.20
N LEU A 19 -18.94 -37.66 18.23
CA LEU A 19 -19.52 -36.31 18.35
C LEU A 19 -18.47 -35.30 18.83
N TRP A 20 -17.57 -35.72 19.72
CA TRP A 20 -16.47 -34.87 20.20
C TRP A 20 -15.32 -34.79 19.18
N LEU A 21 -15.09 -35.85 18.41
CA LEU A 21 -13.99 -35.95 17.43
C LEU A 21 -14.44 -35.84 15.96
N GLY A 22 -15.72 -35.96 15.62
CA GLY A 22 -16.17 -36.17 14.24
C GLY A 22 -16.64 -34.91 13.51
N LYS A 23 -16.28 -34.87 12.21
CA LYS A 23 -16.60 -33.91 11.12
C LYS A 23 -16.32 -32.41 11.39
N GLY A 24 -16.40 -31.92 12.62
CA GLY A 24 -16.02 -30.58 13.07
C GLY A 24 -15.17 -30.58 14.35
N GLY A 25 -14.51 -31.70 14.66
CA GLY A 25 -13.74 -31.87 15.90
C GLY A 25 -12.61 -30.83 16.09
N TRP A 26 -12.26 -30.59 17.36
CA TRP A 26 -11.27 -29.59 17.81
C TRP A 26 -9.95 -29.63 17.03
N LEU A 27 -9.54 -30.79 16.51
CA LEU A 27 -8.36 -30.92 15.65
C LEU A 27 -8.43 -30.06 14.38
N ARG A 28 -9.60 -30.01 13.73
CA ARG A 28 -9.80 -29.24 12.50
C ARG A 28 -9.87 -27.75 12.78
N VAL A 29 -10.45 -27.36 13.92
CA VAL A 29 -10.43 -25.96 14.38
C VAL A 29 -8.99 -25.54 14.68
N TRP A 30 -8.20 -26.38 15.34
CA TRP A 30 -6.80 -26.08 15.62
C TRP A 30 -5.96 -25.95 14.34
N ASP A 31 -6.16 -26.83 13.35
CA ASP A 31 -5.48 -26.73 12.06
C ASP A 31 -5.90 -25.48 11.26
N LEU A 32 -7.20 -25.13 11.27
CA LEU A 32 -7.69 -23.91 10.64
C LEU A 32 -7.19 -22.66 11.37
N ASP A 33 -7.16 -22.67 12.70
CA ASP A 33 -6.68 -21.57 13.52
C ASP A 33 -5.18 -21.32 13.27
N GLN A 34 -4.38 -22.40 13.19
CA GLN A 34 -2.96 -22.29 12.80
C GLN A 34 -2.79 -21.70 11.38
N GLN A 35 -3.60 -22.12 10.42
CA GLN A 35 -3.58 -21.56 9.07
C GLN A 35 -3.99 -20.07 9.05
N VAL A 36 -4.99 -19.69 9.85
CA VAL A 36 -5.42 -18.30 9.99
C VAL A 36 -4.33 -17.45 10.64
N ILE A 37 -3.70 -17.92 11.72
CA ILE A 37 -2.58 -17.24 12.39
C ILE A 37 -1.41 -17.06 11.42
N ALA A 38 -1.04 -18.09 10.66
CA ALA A 38 0.03 -18.01 9.67
C ALA A 38 -0.30 -17.00 8.56
N ALA A 39 -1.55 -17.00 8.06
CA ALA A 39 -2.01 -16.06 7.06
C ALA A 39 -2.05 -14.61 7.58
N GLN A 40 -2.50 -14.40 8.81
CA GLN A 40 -2.52 -13.10 9.48
C GLN A 40 -1.10 -12.55 9.66
N LYS A 41 -0.18 -13.36 10.19
CA LYS A 41 1.23 -12.96 10.35
C LYS A 41 1.87 -12.52 9.03
N LYS A 42 1.61 -13.27 7.95
CA LYS A 42 2.08 -12.89 6.60
C LYS A 42 1.43 -11.61 6.10
N ASN A 43 0.13 -11.42 6.36
CA ASN A 43 -0.59 -10.21 5.96
C ASN A 43 -0.04 -8.98 6.70
N ASP A 44 0.21 -9.09 7.99
CA ASP A 44 0.74 -8.01 8.81
C ASP A 44 2.16 -7.62 8.39
N GLU A 45 3.01 -8.60 8.07
CA GLU A 45 4.33 -8.34 7.50
C GLU A 45 4.24 -7.60 6.16
N LEU A 46 3.34 -8.02 5.28
CA LEU A 46 3.11 -7.35 4.00
C LEU A 46 2.54 -5.93 4.19
N ARG A 47 1.64 -5.72 5.14
CA ARG A 47 1.11 -4.39 5.48
C ARG A 47 2.20 -3.47 6.00
N ALA A 48 3.07 -3.96 6.88
CA ALA A 48 4.20 -3.18 7.40
C ALA A 48 5.17 -2.76 6.28
N ARG A 49 5.49 -3.68 5.36
CA ARG A 49 6.31 -3.40 4.18
C ARG A 49 5.64 -2.40 3.24
N ASN A 50 4.34 -2.57 2.97
CA ASN A 50 3.57 -1.64 2.13
C ASN A 50 3.48 -0.25 2.75
N ALA A 51 3.28 -0.15 4.07
CA ALA A 51 3.25 1.13 4.77
C ALA A 51 4.60 1.87 4.65
N LYS A 52 5.72 1.15 4.82
CA LYS A 52 7.06 1.70 4.61
C LYS A 52 7.30 2.14 3.17
N LEU A 53 6.95 1.31 2.19
CA LEU A 53 7.09 1.67 0.78
C LEU A 53 6.21 2.87 0.41
N ASN A 54 5.01 2.96 0.97
CA ASN A 54 4.12 4.08 0.71
C ASN A 54 4.64 5.39 1.31
N SER A 55 5.23 5.37 2.52
CA SER A 55 5.90 6.55 3.07
C SER A 55 7.11 6.95 2.24
N GLU A 56 7.95 5.99 1.81
CA GLU A 56 9.08 6.29 0.92
C GLU A 56 8.60 6.93 -0.41
N VAL A 57 7.54 6.40 -1.01
CA VAL A 57 6.96 6.98 -2.25
C VAL A 57 6.40 8.37 -1.99
N GLN A 58 5.75 8.60 -0.85
CA GLN A 58 5.24 9.91 -0.50
C GLN A 58 6.38 10.91 -0.30
N ASP A 59 7.43 10.53 0.43
CA ASP A 59 8.63 11.33 0.65
C ASP A 59 9.36 11.63 -0.67
N LEU A 60 9.42 10.67 -1.59
CA LEU A 60 10.01 10.89 -2.93
C LEU A 60 9.17 11.84 -3.78
N LYS A 61 7.83 11.77 -3.69
CA LYS A 61 6.93 12.67 -4.40
C LYS A 61 7.00 14.09 -3.84
N GLU A 62 7.03 14.24 -2.52
CA GLU A 62 7.18 15.54 -1.86
C GLU A 62 8.59 16.11 -2.06
N GLY A 63 9.62 15.27 -1.96
CA GLY A 63 11.01 15.66 -2.18
C GLY A 63 11.31 16.10 -3.62
N THR A 64 10.69 15.48 -4.62
CA THR A 64 10.78 15.94 -6.01
C THR A 64 9.93 17.19 -6.26
N GLY A 65 8.79 17.33 -5.58
CA GLY A 65 7.96 18.53 -5.63
C GLY A 65 8.71 19.79 -5.19
N ALA A 66 9.45 19.74 -4.07
CA ALA A 66 10.25 20.87 -3.61
C ALA A 66 11.35 21.29 -4.59
N VAL A 67 11.99 20.31 -5.26
CA VAL A 67 13.01 20.58 -6.30
C VAL A 67 12.36 21.16 -7.56
N GLU A 68 11.22 20.61 -7.99
CA GLU A 68 10.48 21.13 -9.14
C GLU A 68 9.95 22.54 -8.89
N GLU A 69 9.43 22.82 -7.70
CA GLU A 69 8.99 24.15 -7.28
C GLU A 69 10.16 25.15 -7.32
N ARG A 70 11.32 24.77 -6.76
CA ARG A 70 12.54 25.59 -6.83
C ARG A 70 13.01 25.83 -8.26
N ALA A 71 13.02 24.80 -9.11
CA ALA A 71 13.42 24.93 -10.52
C ALA A 71 12.44 25.82 -11.32
N ARG A 72 11.14 25.73 -11.04
CA ARG A 72 10.11 26.58 -11.64
C ARG A 72 10.24 28.04 -11.18
N TYR A 73 10.47 28.30 -9.89
CA TYR A 73 10.57 29.67 -9.34
C TYR A 73 11.92 30.36 -9.59
N GLU A 74 13.05 29.67 -9.39
CA GLU A 74 14.38 30.27 -9.51
C GLU A 74 14.89 30.29 -10.96
N LEU A 75 14.61 29.24 -11.74
CA LEU A 75 15.19 29.05 -13.08
C LEU A 75 14.15 29.22 -14.19
N GLY A 76 12.86 29.39 -13.87
CA GLY A 76 11.80 29.51 -14.86
C GLY A 76 11.66 28.27 -15.73
N MET A 77 12.10 27.10 -15.25
CA MET A 77 12.01 25.87 -16.03
C MET A 77 10.55 25.41 -16.15
N ILE A 78 10.15 25.11 -17.39
CA ILE A 78 8.81 24.64 -17.76
C ILE A 78 9.01 23.36 -18.57
N LYS A 79 8.12 22.37 -18.43
CA LYS A 79 8.20 21.11 -19.21
C LYS A 79 7.88 21.36 -20.68
N GLU A 80 8.40 20.53 -21.58
CA GLU A 80 8.00 20.56 -23.00
C GLU A 80 6.47 20.33 -23.09
N ASN A 81 5.76 21.24 -23.77
CA ASN A 81 4.29 21.30 -23.90
C ASN A 81 3.50 21.71 -22.63
N GLU A 82 4.11 22.38 -21.65
CA GLU A 82 3.40 22.92 -20.49
C GLU A 82 3.03 24.41 -20.68
N ILE A 83 1.77 24.76 -20.36
CA ILE A 83 1.28 26.15 -20.34
C ILE A 83 1.39 26.64 -18.89
N PHE A 84 2.40 27.47 -18.61
CA PHE A 84 2.58 28.08 -17.29
C PHE A 84 1.83 29.41 -17.19
N VAL A 85 0.84 29.49 -16.29
CA VAL A 85 0.10 30.72 -16.00
C VAL A 85 0.51 31.24 -14.63
N GLN A 86 1.20 32.38 -14.62
CA GLN A 86 1.53 33.09 -13.39
C GLN A 86 0.52 34.21 -13.17
N VAL A 87 -0.25 34.13 -12.09
CA VAL A 87 -1.13 35.22 -11.67
C VAL A 87 -0.27 36.24 -10.92
N LEU A 88 -0.05 37.41 -11.52
CA LEU A 88 0.65 38.51 -10.88
C LEU A 88 -0.37 39.38 -10.13
N ASP A 89 -0.14 39.59 -8.83
CA ASP A 89 -0.90 40.60 -8.09
C ASP A 89 -0.62 42.00 -8.67
N PRO A 90 -1.63 42.81 -8.99
CA PRO A 90 -1.46 44.10 -9.66
C PRO A 90 -0.64 45.12 -8.85
N ASN A 91 -0.39 44.85 -7.56
CA ASN A 91 0.38 45.72 -6.67
C ASN A 91 1.85 45.31 -6.45
N LYS A 92 2.33 44.23 -7.09
CA LYS A 92 3.76 43.84 -7.02
C LYS A 92 4.48 44.22 -8.31
N LYS A 93 5.28 45.30 -8.27
CA LYS A 93 6.20 45.65 -9.35
C LYS A 93 7.20 44.51 -9.56
N SER A 94 7.09 43.84 -10.71
CA SER A 94 7.96 42.78 -11.23
C SER A 94 9.45 43.12 -11.07
N SER A 95 10.16 42.34 -10.26
CA SER A 95 11.63 42.26 -10.23
C SER A 95 12.12 41.06 -11.03
N PHE A 96 11.46 40.74 -12.15
CA PHE A 96 11.95 39.72 -13.07
C PHE A 96 13.09 40.33 -13.90
N VAL A 97 14.32 39.95 -13.55
CA VAL A 97 15.50 40.13 -14.40
C VAL A 97 15.19 39.49 -15.75
N SER A 98 15.17 40.32 -16.78
CA SER A 98 15.06 39.95 -18.18
C SER A 98 16.26 39.10 -18.59
N ILE A 99 16.14 37.78 -18.46
CA ILE A 99 17.01 36.86 -19.20
C ILE A 99 16.40 36.77 -20.61
N PRO A 100 17.08 37.27 -21.65
CA PRO A 100 16.58 37.17 -23.01
C PRO A 100 16.46 35.70 -23.41
N PRO A 101 15.44 35.32 -24.20
CA PRO A 101 15.32 33.95 -24.68
C PRO A 101 16.60 33.55 -25.43
N PRO A 102 17.11 32.32 -25.24
CA PRO A 102 18.21 31.83 -26.06
C PRO A 102 17.77 31.92 -27.52
N LYS A 103 18.60 32.54 -28.36
CA LYS A 103 18.40 32.51 -29.82
C LYS A 103 18.36 31.04 -30.24
N ILE A 104 17.17 30.57 -30.61
CA ILE A 104 17.01 29.32 -31.34
C ILE A 104 17.58 29.61 -32.74
N GLU A 105 18.86 29.34 -32.93
CA GLU A 105 19.44 29.29 -34.27
C GLU A 105 18.77 28.13 -35.02
N PRO A 106 18.10 28.38 -36.15
CA PRO A 106 17.54 27.31 -36.96
C PRO A 106 18.70 26.41 -37.40
N LYS A 107 18.66 25.13 -37.01
CA LYS A 107 19.53 24.12 -37.62
C LYS A 107 19.19 24.07 -39.11
N GLU A 108 20.02 24.74 -39.91
CA GLU A 108 19.99 24.67 -41.35
C GLU A 108 20.13 23.20 -41.76
N LYS A 109 19.07 22.67 -42.38
CA LYS A 109 19.11 21.40 -43.09
C LYS A 109 20.14 21.53 -44.20
N ARG A 110 21.22 20.77 -44.10
CA ARG A 110 21.99 20.33 -45.26
C ARG A 110 21.24 19.21 -45.98
#